data_AF-A0A7C1CSQ6-F1
#
_entry.id   AF-A0A7C1CSQ6-F1
#
_cell.length_a   1.000
_cell.length_b   1.000
_cell.length_c   1.000
_cell.angle_alpha   90.00
_cell.angle_beta   90.00
_cell.angle_gamma   90.00
#
_symmetry.space_group_name_H-M   'P 1'
#
loop_
_entity.id
_entity.type
_entity.pdbx_description
1 polymer ?
#
loop_
_entity_poly.entity_id
_entity_poly.type
_entity_poly.pdbx_seq_one_letter_code
_entity_poly.pdbx_strand_id
1 'polypeptide(L)'
;MKKGNIVTLVLAVLLLSICTITSLFALSVVSSNRKNTQLMLEASIIRGVRASAKKLLEFSADCGEPLAVVINGYSLETDLIDGRWCVRVGNGEKEEIIFAEGR
;
A
#
# COMPACT_ATOMS: atom_id res chain seq x y z
N MET A 1 27.14 42.15 -32.61
CA MET A 1 27.26 41.46 -31.30
C MET A 1 28.73 41.14 -31.03
N LYS A 2 29.29 41.53 -29.89
CA LYS A 2 30.67 41.17 -29.52
C LYS A 2 30.73 39.66 -29.20
N LYS A 3 31.77 38.95 -29.66
CA LYS A 3 31.98 37.50 -29.44
C LYS A 3 31.71 37.05 -27.99
N GLY A 4 32.09 37.86 -27.00
CA GLY A 4 31.85 37.57 -25.58
C GLY A 4 30.37 37.40 -25.20
N ASN A 5 29.46 38.08 -25.89
CA ASN A 5 28.01 38.01 -25.60
C ASN A 5 27.36 36.70 -26.09
N ILE A 6 27.97 36.06 -27.11
CA ILE A 6 27.51 34.76 -27.62
C ILE A 6 27.97 33.64 -26.69
N VAL A 7 29.22 33.72 -26.22
CA VAL A 7 29.79 32.73 -25.30
C VAL A 7 29.04 32.70 -23.96
N THR A 8 28.72 33.87 -23.39
CA THR A 8 27.94 33.96 -22.14
C THR A 8 26.52 33.42 -22.30
N LEU A 9 25.88 33.67 -23.45
CA LEU A 9 24.54 33.16 -23.74
C LEU A 9 24.54 31.63 -23.88
N VAL A 10 25.51 31.06 -24.59
CA VAL A 10 25.66 29.60 -24.71
C VAL A 10 25.91 28.95 -23.35
N LEU A 11 26.75 29.56 -22.51
CA LEU A 11 27.02 29.08 -21.16
C LEU A 11 25.75 29.11 -20.28
N ALA A 12 24.97 30.19 -20.36
CA ALA A 12 23.71 30.32 -19.61
C ALA A 12 22.69 29.26 -20.04
N VAL A 13 22.56 29.00 -21.35
CA VAL A 13 21.68 27.95 -21.87
C VAL A 13 22.11 26.56 -21.43
N LEU A 14 23.42 26.28 -21.42
CA LEU A 14 23.98 25.02 -20.90
C LEU A 14 23.72 24.84 -19.39
N LEU A 15 23.88 25.90 -18.60
CA LEU A 15 23.59 25.84 -17.17
C LEU A 15 22.09 25.62 -16.91
N LEU A 16 21.22 26.31 -17.65
CA LEU A 16 19.78 26.12 -17.55
C LEU A 16 19.36 24.71 -17.96
N SER A 17 19.95 24.12 -19.01
CA SER A 17 19.62 22.76 -19.42
C SER A 17 20.08 21.72 -18.39
N ILE A 18 21.25 21.89 -17.78
CA ILE A 18 21.71 21.02 -16.71
C ILE A 18 20.78 21.13 -15.48
N CYS A 19 20.40 22.36 -15.10
CA CYS A 19 19.47 22.59 -13.99
C CYS A 19 18.08 21.97 -14.25
N THR A 20 17.55 22.06 -15.47
CA THR A 20 16.24 21.47 -15.78
C THR A 20 16.30 19.95 -15.78
N ILE A 21 17.34 19.34 -16.37
CA ILE A 21 17.53 17.88 -16.38
C ILE A 21 17.66 17.34 -14.95
N THR A 22 18.49 17.97 -14.12
CA THR A 22 18.68 17.57 -12.72
C THR A 22 17.40 17.72 -11.90
N SER A 23 16.65 18.80 -12.10
CA SER A 23 15.36 19.00 -11.43
C SER A 23 14.33 17.95 -11.83
N LEU A 24 14.24 17.61 -13.13
CA LEU A 24 13.34 16.56 -13.62
C LEU A 24 13.69 15.19 -13.03
N PHE A 25 14.99 14.89 -12.94
CA PHE A 25 15.46 13.64 -12.33
C PHE A 25 15.17 13.58 -10.83
N ALA A 26 15.39 14.67 -10.10
CA ALA A 26 15.04 14.73 -8.68
C ALA A 26 13.54 14.52 -8.47
N LEU A 27 12.69 15.14 -9.30
CA LEU A 27 11.24 14.99 -9.23
C LEU A 27 10.80 13.55 -9.50
N SER A 28 11.41 12.90 -10.50
CA SER A 28 11.08 11.52 -10.84
C SER A 28 11.45 10.56 -9.71
N VAL A 29 12.63 10.72 -9.10
CA VAL A 29 13.07 9.92 -7.94
C VAL A 29 12.14 10.11 -6.76
N VAL A 30 11.78 11.35 -6.40
CA VAL A 30 10.85 11.63 -5.30
C VAL A 30 9.48 11.01 -5.56
N SER A 31 8.97 11.14 -6.79
CA SER A 31 7.68 10.55 -7.15
C SER A 31 7.70 9.01 -7.08
N SER A 32 8.79 8.39 -7.49
CA SER A 32 8.98 6.93 -7.45
C SER A 32 9.07 6.42 -6.01
N ASN A 33 9.84 7.10 -5.16
CA ASN A 33 9.92 6.79 -3.73
C ASN A 33 8.56 6.90 -3.06
N ARG A 34 7.79 7.95 -3.34
CA ARG A 34 6.44 8.11 -2.79
C ARG A 34 5.53 6.93 -3.18
N LYS A 35 5.56 6.50 -4.44
CA LYS A 35 4.80 5.32 -4.90
C LYS A 35 5.25 4.04 -4.18
N ASN A 36 6.55 3.83 -4.06
CA ASN A 36 7.09 2.65 -3.36
C ASN A 36 6.71 2.63 -1.89
N THR A 37 6.79 3.78 -1.19
CA THR A 37 6.36 3.89 0.21
C THR A 37 4.88 3.61 0.36
N GLN A 38 4.04 4.11 -0.57
CA GLN A 38 2.61 3.82 -0.56
C GLN A 38 2.32 2.32 -0.72
N LEU A 39 2.94 1.67 -1.71
CA LEU A 39 2.78 0.22 -1.91
C LEU A 39 3.27 -0.58 -0.71
N MET A 40 4.36 -0.16 -0.07
CA MET A 40 4.87 -0.81 1.14
C MET A 40 3.90 -0.66 2.32
N LEU A 41 3.27 0.51 2.45
CA LEU A 41 2.28 0.78 3.50
C LEU A 41 1.01 -0.06 3.26
N GLU A 42 0.50 -0.10 2.04
CA GLU A 42 -0.64 -0.96 1.66
C GLU A 42 -0.34 -2.44 1.93
N ALA A 43 0.85 -2.92 1.55
CA ALA A 43 1.30 -4.28 1.83
C ALA A 43 1.43 -4.57 3.33
N SER A 44 1.81 -3.57 4.13
CA SER A 44 1.91 -3.71 5.59
C SER A 44 0.53 -3.77 6.24
N ILE A 45 -0.40 -2.92 5.80
CA ILE A 45 -1.79 -2.92 6.27
C ILE A 45 -2.44 -4.28 5.98
N ILE A 46 -2.36 -4.79 4.74
CA ILE A 46 -3.03 -6.05 4.40
C ILE A 46 -2.46 -7.24 5.16
N ARG A 47 -1.14 -7.26 5.42
CA ARG A 47 -0.51 -8.27 6.27
C ARG A 47 -1.03 -8.20 7.71
N GLY A 48 -1.13 -6.99 8.27
CA GLY A 48 -1.68 -6.76 9.60
C GLY A 48 -3.16 -7.16 9.72
N VAL A 49 -3.96 -6.82 8.71
CA VAL A 49 -5.38 -7.20 8.62
C VAL A 49 -5.51 -8.72 8.55
N ARG A 50 -4.74 -9.42 7.71
CA ARG A 50 -4.77 -10.88 7.63
C ARG A 50 -4.36 -11.55 8.94
N ALA A 51 -3.34 -11.03 9.61
CA ALA A 51 -2.94 -11.55 10.93
C ALA A 51 -4.05 -11.34 11.99
N SER A 52 -4.74 -10.20 11.93
CA SER A 52 -5.87 -9.90 12.81
C SER A 52 -7.08 -10.78 12.49
N ALA A 53 -7.36 -11.03 11.21
CA ALA A 53 -8.40 -11.93 10.75
C ALA A 53 -8.20 -13.35 11.30
N LYS A 54 -6.96 -13.86 11.24
CA LYS A 54 -6.62 -15.18 11.81
C LYS A 54 -6.87 -15.24 13.32
N LYS A 55 -6.48 -14.20 14.07
CA LYS A 55 -6.75 -14.14 15.52
C LYS A 55 -8.24 -14.04 15.84
N LEU A 56 -8.99 -13.25 15.06
CA LEU A 56 -10.44 -13.14 15.21
C LEU A 56 -11.11 -14.49 14.96
N LEU A 57 -10.62 -15.23 13.96
CA LEU A 57 -11.09 -16.55 13.62
C LEU A 57 -10.81 -17.58 14.72
N GLU A 58 -9.59 -17.58 15.27
CA GLU A 58 -9.22 -18.43 16.42
C GLU A 58 -10.11 -18.12 17.63
N PHE A 59 -10.31 -16.83 17.96
CA PHE A 59 -11.18 -16.41 19.06
C PHE A 59 -12.63 -16.87 18.86
N SER A 60 -13.17 -16.69 17.64
CA SER A 60 -14.55 -17.07 17.33
C SER A 60 -14.73 -18.59 17.38
N ALA A 61 -13.71 -19.35 16.95
CA ALA A 61 -13.69 -20.80 17.08
C ALA A 61 -13.64 -21.29 18.53
N ASP A 62 -12.87 -20.62 19.39
CA ASP A 62 -12.72 -20.96 20.80
C ASP A 62 -13.96 -20.57 21.63
N CYS A 63 -14.55 -19.41 21.36
CA CYS A 63 -15.72 -18.90 22.08
C CYS A 63 -17.05 -19.39 21.51
N GLY A 64 -17.06 -19.87 20.27
CA GLY A 64 -18.25 -20.37 19.60
C GLY A 64 -19.21 -19.29 19.10
N GLU A 65 -18.76 -18.03 18.99
CA GLU A 65 -19.60 -16.89 18.61
C GLU A 65 -19.06 -16.15 17.38
N PRO A 66 -19.93 -15.76 16.43
CA PRO A 66 -19.53 -14.94 15.30
C PRO A 66 -19.29 -13.48 15.72
N LEU A 67 -18.23 -12.91 15.18
CA LEU A 67 -17.79 -11.55 15.41
C LEU A 67 -17.57 -10.79 14.11
N ALA A 68 -17.90 -9.50 14.15
CA ALA A 68 -17.69 -8.55 13.07
C ALA A 68 -16.89 -7.35 13.57
N VAL A 69 -15.77 -7.04 12.93
CA VAL A 69 -14.89 -5.92 13.30
C VAL A 69 -14.39 -5.21 12.05
N VAL A 70 -14.23 -3.89 12.11
CA VAL A 70 -13.61 -3.11 11.03
C VAL A 70 -12.21 -2.65 11.48
N ILE A 71 -11.19 -2.99 10.69
CA ILE A 71 -9.79 -2.61 10.94
C ILE A 71 -9.19 -2.02 9.67
N ASN A 72 -8.65 -0.79 9.75
CA ASN A 72 -8.00 -0.10 8.63
C ASN A 72 -8.85 -0.05 7.35
N GLY A 73 -10.18 0.08 7.49
CA GLY A 73 -11.12 0.09 6.36
C GLY A 73 -11.47 -1.30 5.80
N TYR A 74 -10.98 -2.38 6.40
CA TYR A 74 -11.39 -3.75 6.08
C TYR A 74 -12.44 -4.25 7.09
N SER A 75 -13.56 -4.77 6.60
CA SER A 75 -14.49 -5.58 7.38
C SER A 75 -13.94 -6.99 7.56
N LEU A 76 -13.98 -7.48 8.79
CA LEU A 76 -13.60 -8.82 9.21
C LEU A 76 -14.81 -9.45 9.88
N GLU A 77 -15.45 -10.40 9.21
CA GLU A 77 -16.67 -11.05 9.69
C GLU A 77 -16.42 -12.55 9.81
N THR A 78 -16.59 -13.08 11.00
CA THR A 78 -16.46 -14.52 11.26
C THR A 78 -17.82 -15.19 11.23
N ASP A 79 -17.85 -16.39 10.67
CA ASP A 79 -19.08 -17.16 10.51
C ASP A 79 -18.77 -18.66 10.56
N LEU A 80 -19.80 -19.45 10.88
CA LEU A 80 -19.72 -20.91 10.94
C LEU A 80 -20.42 -21.51 9.71
N ILE A 81 -19.63 -21.98 8.74
CA ILE A 81 -20.12 -22.56 7.49
C ILE A 81 -19.78 -24.04 7.45
N ASP A 82 -20.79 -24.90 7.26
CA ASP A 82 -20.63 -26.36 7.20
C ASP A 82 -19.83 -26.95 8.38
N GLY A 83 -20.04 -26.41 9.58
CA GLY A 83 -19.34 -26.81 10.80
C GLY A 83 -17.88 -26.37 10.89
N ARG A 84 -17.42 -25.49 9.98
CA ARG A 84 -16.07 -24.91 10.00
C ARG A 84 -16.14 -23.41 10.15
N TRP A 85 -15.34 -22.88 11.07
CA TRP A 85 -15.19 -21.44 11.24
C TRP A 85 -14.45 -20.83 10.05
N CYS A 86 -14.93 -19.69 9.58
CA CYS A 86 -14.29 -18.90 8.56
C CYS A 86 -14.32 -17.41 8.93
N VAL A 87 -13.41 -16.63 8.33
CA VAL A 87 -13.43 -15.17 8.38
C VAL A 87 -13.47 -14.62 6.96
N ARG A 88 -14.45 -13.77 6.68
CA ARG A 88 -14.52 -12.96 5.47
C ARG A 88 -13.79 -11.64 5.71
N VAL A 89 -12.83 -11.35 4.86
CA VAL A 89 -12.03 -10.12 4.87
C VAL A 89 -12.40 -9.34 3.62
N GLY A 90 -12.98 -8.15 3.78
CA GLY A 90 -13.43 -7.33 2.66
C GLY A 90 -13.16 -5.84 2.85
N ASN A 91 -12.89 -5.10 1.78
CA ASN A 91 -12.78 -3.64 1.80
C ASN A 91 -13.66 -2.94 0.75
N GLY A 92 -14.67 -3.64 0.23
CA GLY A 92 -15.55 -3.16 -0.84
C GLY A 92 -15.03 -3.38 -2.26
N GLU A 93 -13.72 -3.54 -2.46
CA GLU A 93 -13.13 -3.85 -3.77
C GLU A 93 -12.68 -5.30 -3.91
N LYS A 94 -12.20 -5.90 -2.81
CA LYS A 94 -11.73 -7.28 -2.75
C LYS A 94 -12.33 -7.96 -1.53
N GLU A 95 -12.73 -9.21 -1.74
CA GLU A 95 -13.16 -10.12 -0.67
C GLU A 95 -12.30 -11.38 -0.70
N GLU A 96 -11.87 -11.81 0.49
CA GLU A 96 -11.15 -13.06 0.73
C GLU A 96 -11.83 -13.80 1.87
N ILE A 97 -11.98 -15.13 1.74
CA ILE A 97 -12.50 -15.99 2.82
C ILE A 97 -11.37 -16.90 3.28
N ILE A 98 -11.09 -16.86 4.58
CA ILE A 98 -10.04 -17.68 5.21
C ILE A 98 -10.73 -18.64 6.19
N PHE A 99 -10.50 -19.94 6.01
CA PHE A 99 -11.01 -20.97 6.90
C PHE A 99 -10.02 -21.25 8.03
N ALA A 100 -10.54 -21.65 9.19
CA ALA A 100 -9.71 -22.11 10.28
C ALA A 100 -9.05 -23.42 9.82
N GLU A 101 -7.71 -23.46 9.79
CA GLU A 101 -7.00 -24.72 9.59
C GLU A 101 -7.31 -25.62 10.78
N GLY A 102 -7.97 -26.75 10.50
CA GLY A 102 -8.42 -27.68 11.53
C GLY A 102 -7.25 -28.21 12.36
N ARG A 103 -7.46 -28.26 13.68
CA ARG A 103 -6.78 -29.22 14.54
C ARG A 103 -7.45 -30.58 14.43
#